data_AF-A0A2I1I3N6-F1
#
_entry.id   AF-A0A2I1I3N6-F1
#
_cell.length_a   1.000
_cell.length_b   1.000
_cell.length_c   1.000
_cell.angle_alpha   90.00
_cell.angle_beta   90.00
_cell.angle_gamma   90.00
#
_symmetry.space_group_name_H-M   'P 1'
#
loop_
_entity.id
_entity.type
_entity.pdbx_description
1 polymer ?
#
loop_
_entity_poly.entity_id
_entity_poly.type
_entity_poly.pdbx_seq_one_letter_code
_entity_poly.pdbx_strand_id
1 'polypeptide(L)'
;MVNTKKAENYGLLVTLPATLDETELARLHELIAAKKDLIAKALGASQLSITTSSEGLSFPWWVELPEFEKITAYTEFLSKMVAYAKRIGLTTHRAASYKVVNEKYELRSLLYRIGLSGKEHKEVRKILLAPLSGDSAWKTPPQVNTNQEM
;
A
#
# COMPACT_ATOMS: atom_id res chain seq x y z
N MET A 1 -7.00 12.51 34.23
CA MET A 1 -7.42 13.00 32.90
C MET A 1 -7.61 11.79 32.00
N VAL A 2 -8.86 11.39 31.78
CA VAL A 2 -9.21 10.35 30.81
C VAL A 2 -9.00 10.99 29.44
N ASN A 3 -8.00 10.51 28.70
CA ASN A 3 -7.68 11.03 27.38
C ASN A 3 -8.84 10.64 26.44
N THR A 4 -9.77 11.56 26.23
CA THR A 4 -10.87 11.42 25.29
C THR A 4 -10.29 11.38 23.87
N LYS A 5 -9.91 10.17 23.41
CA LYS A 5 -9.76 9.88 21.98
C LYS A 5 -11.06 10.29 21.32
N LYS A 6 -11.02 11.40 20.59
CA LYS A 6 -12.09 11.89 19.72
C LYS A 6 -12.64 10.66 18.97
N ALA A 7 -13.94 10.38 19.08
CA ALA A 7 -14.59 9.32 18.34
C ALA A 7 -14.62 9.72 16.86
N GLU A 8 -13.46 9.62 16.22
CA GLU A 8 -13.35 9.73 14.79
C GLU A 8 -14.04 8.50 14.21
N ASN A 9 -15.07 8.74 13.40
CA ASN A 9 -15.97 7.71 12.91
C ASN A 9 -15.29 6.94 11.76
N TYR A 10 -14.33 6.09 12.13
CA TYR A 10 -13.62 5.21 11.21
C TYR A 10 -14.39 3.89 11.07
N GLY A 11 -14.55 3.43 9.83
CA GLY A 11 -15.11 2.11 9.55
C GLY A 11 -14.08 1.00 9.80
N LEU A 12 -12.79 1.30 9.62
CA LEU A 12 -11.69 0.42 10.01
C LEU A 12 -10.50 1.25 10.51
N LEU A 13 -9.97 0.86 11.67
CA LEU A 13 -8.70 1.35 12.22
C LEU A 13 -7.77 0.16 12.39
N VAL A 14 -6.66 0.15 11.65
CA VAL A 14 -5.60 -0.85 11.83
C VAL A 14 -4.51 -0.26 12.71
N THR A 15 -4.19 -0.92 13.82
CA THR A 15 -3.05 -0.57 14.67
C THR A 15 -2.05 -1.72 14.68
N LEU A 16 -0.80 -1.42 14.33
CA LEU A 16 0.30 -2.38 14.33
C LEU A 16 1.20 -2.13 15.54
N PRO A 17 1.56 -3.17 16.33
CA PRO A 17 2.45 -3.05 17.48
C PRO A 17 3.91 -2.93 17.00
N ALA A 18 4.22 -1.81 16.37
CA ALA A 18 5.54 -1.49 15.85
C ALA A 18 5.94 -0.09 16.30
N THR A 19 7.11 0.00 16.90
CA THR A 19 7.84 1.26 17.09
C THR A 19 8.76 1.49 15.90
N LEU A 20 8.74 2.70 15.38
CA LEU A 20 9.67 3.20 14.38
C LEU A 20 10.42 4.38 14.99
N ASP A 21 11.72 4.48 14.72
CA ASP A 21 12.44 5.72 14.98
C ASP A 21 12.00 6.83 14.00
N GLU A 22 12.45 8.07 14.24
CA GLU A 22 12.08 9.22 13.41
C GLU A 22 12.47 9.04 11.94
N THR A 23 13.61 8.40 11.68
CA THR A 23 14.11 8.17 10.33
C THR A 23 13.31 7.08 9.63
N GLU A 24 13.01 5.98 10.32
CA GLU A 24 12.15 4.90 9.82
C GLU A 24 10.72 5.38 9.54
N LEU A 25 10.19 6.25 10.40
CA LEU A 25 8.88 6.86 10.21
C LEU A 25 8.87 7.80 8.99
N ALA A 26 9.89 8.65 8.84
CA ALA A 26 10.05 9.49 7.67
C ALA A 26 10.11 8.66 6.37
N ARG A 27 10.84 7.54 6.39
CA ARG A 27 10.87 6.59 5.26
C ARG A 27 9.49 6.02 4.96
N LEU A 28 8.73 5.61 5.98
CA LEU A 28 7.37 5.10 5.77
C LEU A 28 6.47 6.16 5.13
N HIS A 29 6.56 7.40 5.57
CA HIS A 29 5.85 8.52 4.94
C HIS A 29 6.26 8.73 3.48
N GLU A 30 7.56 8.72 3.16
CA GLU A 30 8.05 8.84 1.79
C GLU A 30 7.58 7.70 0.88
N LEU A 31 7.61 6.46 1.39
CA LEU A 31 7.13 5.27 0.68
C LEU A 31 5.66 5.42 0.26
N ILE A 32 4.83 5.89 1.20
CA ILE A 32 3.40 6.09 0.98
C ILE A 32 3.17 7.30 0.06
N ALA A 33 3.85 8.41 0.30
CA ALA A 33 3.72 9.63 -0.50
C ALA A 33 4.09 9.42 -1.97
N ALA A 34 5.17 8.67 -2.24
CA ALA A 34 5.65 8.38 -3.59
C ALA A 34 4.64 7.60 -4.45
N LYS A 35 3.70 6.88 -3.82
CA LYS A 35 2.69 6.05 -4.51
C LYS A 35 1.29 6.29 -3.95
N LYS A 36 1.02 7.49 -3.42
CA LYS A 36 -0.22 7.79 -2.67
C LYS A 36 -1.49 7.44 -3.45
N ASP A 37 -1.58 7.84 -4.72
CA ASP A 37 -2.80 7.66 -5.51
C ASP A 37 -3.04 6.18 -5.82
N LEU A 38 -1.95 5.45 -6.09
CA LEU A 38 -1.96 4.02 -6.34
C LEU A 38 -2.36 3.23 -5.09
N ILE A 39 -1.78 3.58 -3.94
CA ILE A 39 -2.07 2.95 -2.64
C ILE A 39 -3.51 3.26 -2.22
N ALA A 40 -3.94 4.52 -2.32
CA ALA A 40 -5.31 4.93 -1.99
C ALA A 40 -6.34 4.13 -2.80
N LYS A 41 -6.12 4.00 -4.11
CA LYS A 41 -6.99 3.22 -4.99
C LYS A 41 -6.99 1.72 -4.67
N ALA A 42 -5.83 1.13 -4.37
CA ALA A 42 -5.69 -0.29 -4.05
C ALA A 42 -6.39 -0.68 -2.74
N LEU A 43 -6.31 0.19 -1.73
CA LEU A 43 -6.86 -0.06 -0.40
C LEU A 43 -8.28 0.53 -0.22
N GLY A 44 -8.79 1.30 -1.18
CA GLY A 44 -10.03 2.07 -0.99
C GLY A 44 -9.93 3.08 0.15
N ALA A 45 -8.72 3.62 0.36
CA ALA A 45 -8.44 4.54 1.45
C ALA A 45 -8.87 5.97 1.09
N SER A 46 -9.56 6.62 2.02
CA SER A 46 -9.97 8.03 1.92
C SER A 46 -8.83 9.00 2.22
N GLN A 47 -7.89 8.55 3.06
CA GLN A 47 -6.72 9.29 3.50
C GLN A 47 -5.58 8.31 3.79
N LEU A 48 -4.34 8.81 3.79
CA LEU A 48 -3.14 8.01 4.05
C LEU A 48 -2.30 8.62 5.19
N SER A 49 -2.98 9.01 6.27
CA SER A 49 -2.37 9.54 7.49
C SER A 49 -1.86 8.41 8.39
N ILE A 50 -0.79 8.68 9.15
CA ILE A 50 -0.21 7.71 10.09
C ILE A 50 -0.14 8.40 11.44
N THR A 51 -0.66 7.76 12.48
CA THR A 51 -0.61 8.26 13.84
C THR A 51 0.25 7.33 14.68
N THR A 52 1.21 7.89 15.40
CA THR A 52 2.05 7.15 16.36
C THR A 52 1.48 7.28 17.76
N SER A 53 1.47 6.18 18.52
CA SER A 53 1.00 6.14 19.90
C SER A 53 1.78 5.12 20.72
N SER A 54 1.52 5.05 22.02
CA SER A 54 2.08 4.01 22.90
C SER A 54 1.66 2.59 22.50
N GLU A 55 0.54 2.44 21.77
CA GLU A 55 0.02 1.15 21.27
C GLU A 55 0.69 0.74 19.93
N GLY A 56 1.42 1.66 19.29
CA GLY A 56 2.08 1.46 18.01
C GLY A 56 1.61 2.43 16.93
N LEU A 57 1.65 1.97 15.67
CA LEU A 57 1.29 2.75 14.49
C LEU A 57 -0.17 2.51 14.11
N SER A 58 -0.95 3.56 14.04
CA SER A 58 -2.36 3.53 13.65
C SER A 58 -2.57 4.11 12.26
N PHE A 59 -3.40 3.44 11.47
CA PHE A 59 -3.72 3.77 10.08
C PHE A 59 -5.22 4.05 9.93
N PRO A 60 -5.69 5.28 10.21
CA PRO A 60 -7.09 5.68 10.12
C PRO A 60 -7.54 5.98 8.67
N TRP A 61 -7.40 5.00 7.78
CA TRP A 61 -7.53 5.24 6.33
C TRP A 61 -8.96 5.09 5.80
N TRP A 62 -9.82 4.38 6.53
CA TRP A 62 -11.12 3.93 6.06
C TRP A 62 -12.28 4.52 6.85
N VAL A 63 -13.22 5.14 6.15
CA VAL A 63 -14.47 5.65 6.72
C VAL A 63 -15.53 4.55 6.80
N GLU A 64 -15.51 3.61 5.85
CA GLU A 64 -16.42 2.46 5.82
C GLU A 64 -15.68 1.16 6.14
N LEU A 65 -16.39 0.20 6.73
CA LEU A 65 -15.83 -1.12 7.05
C LEU A 65 -15.68 -1.96 5.78
N PRO A 66 -14.46 -2.35 5.39
CA PRO A 66 -14.25 -3.23 4.23
C PRO A 66 -14.73 -4.65 4.50
N GLU A 67 -14.87 -5.44 3.44
CA GLU A 67 -15.10 -6.90 3.56
C GLU A 67 -13.95 -7.59 4.31
N PHE A 68 -14.25 -8.69 5.00
CA PHE A 68 -13.29 -9.42 5.84
C PHE A 68 -11.99 -9.80 5.12
N GLU A 69 -12.10 -10.27 3.87
CA GLU A 69 -10.93 -10.63 3.05
C GLU A 69 -10.03 -9.42 2.77
N LYS A 70 -10.64 -8.25 2.53
CA LYS A 70 -9.94 -6.98 2.33
C LYS A 70 -9.26 -6.52 3.61
N ILE A 71 -9.92 -6.62 4.77
CA ILE A 71 -9.32 -6.26 6.07
C ILE A 71 -8.02 -7.06 6.28
N THR A 72 -8.06 -8.36 5.99
CA THR A 72 -6.89 -9.25 6.11
C THR A 72 -5.78 -8.81 5.16
N ALA A 73 -6.11 -8.60 3.88
CA ALA A 73 -5.15 -8.15 2.87
C ALA A 73 -4.52 -6.79 3.20
N TYR A 74 -5.31 -5.84 3.72
CA TYR A 74 -4.87 -4.50 4.09
C TYR A 74 -3.93 -4.54 5.30
N THR A 75 -4.29 -5.32 6.32
CA THR A 75 -3.46 -5.50 7.52
C THR A 75 -2.12 -6.13 7.18
N GLU A 76 -2.11 -7.13 6.30
CA GLU A 76 -0.87 -7.78 5.85
C GLU A 76 -0.01 -6.85 5.02
N PHE A 77 -0.62 -6.08 4.11
CA PHE A 77 0.06 -5.03 3.34
C PHE A 77 0.74 -4.01 4.24
N LEU A 78 0.02 -3.46 5.21
CA LEU A 78 0.56 -2.50 6.18
C LEU A 78 1.71 -3.10 6.99
N SER A 79 1.55 -4.35 7.45
CA SER A 79 2.59 -5.06 8.21
C SER A 79 3.89 -5.20 7.42
N LYS A 80 3.79 -5.58 6.13
CA LYS A 80 4.95 -5.70 5.24
C LYS A 80 5.53 -4.35 4.87
N MET A 81 4.71 -3.32 4.70
CA MET A 81 5.18 -1.94 4.47
C MET A 81 5.98 -1.40 5.65
N VAL A 82 5.50 -1.57 6.88
CA VAL A 82 6.23 -1.17 8.09
C VAL A 82 7.53 -1.96 8.23
N ALA A 83 7.50 -3.28 8.03
CA ALA A 83 8.71 -4.10 8.04
C ALA A 83 9.69 -3.69 6.93
N TYR A 84 9.18 -3.27 5.77
CA TYR A 84 10.01 -2.74 4.69
C TYR A 84 10.68 -1.43 5.08
N ALA A 85 9.96 -0.50 5.70
CA ALA A 85 10.50 0.78 6.15
C ALA A 85 11.65 0.62 7.17
N LYS A 86 11.57 -0.39 8.04
CA LYS A 86 12.64 -0.74 9.00
C LYS A 86 13.92 -1.24 8.33
N ARG A 87 13.80 -2.01 7.24
CA ARG A 87 14.96 -2.67 6.62
C ARG A 87 15.66 -1.85 5.53
N ILE A 88 15.00 -0.85 4.95
CA ILE A 88 15.56 -0.11 3.82
C ILE A 88 16.38 1.10 4.25
N GLY A 89 17.52 1.32 3.57
CA GLY A 89 18.30 2.55 3.70
C GLY A 89 17.73 3.70 2.84
N LEU A 90 17.93 4.94 3.31
CA LEU A 90 17.41 6.19 2.73
C LEU A 90 17.68 6.32 1.21
N THR A 91 18.80 5.78 0.73
CA THR A 91 19.26 5.88 -0.67
C THR A 91 18.44 5.05 -1.68
N THR A 92 17.55 4.17 -1.21
CA THR A 92 16.89 3.17 -2.08
C THR A 92 15.68 3.73 -2.83
N HIS A 93 15.07 4.80 -2.34
CA HIS A 93 13.85 5.38 -2.92
C HIS A 93 14.16 6.58 -3.81
N ARG A 94 14.65 6.32 -5.03
CA ARG A 94 14.50 7.32 -6.10
C ARG A 94 13.02 7.41 -6.45
N ALA A 95 12.41 8.55 -6.13
CA ALA A 95 11.11 8.95 -6.64
C ALA A 95 11.18 8.98 -8.17
N ALA A 96 10.80 7.87 -8.79
CA ALA A 96 10.59 7.82 -10.22
C ALA A 96 9.27 8.55 -10.50
N SER A 97 9.32 9.88 -10.59
CA SER A 97 8.22 10.78 -10.92
C SER A 97 7.81 10.66 -12.40
N TYR A 98 7.70 9.43 -12.90
CA TYR A 98 7.17 9.15 -14.21
C TYR A 98 5.68 8.87 -14.07
N LYS A 99 4.89 9.44 -14.97
CA LYS A 99 3.46 9.20 -15.10
C LYS A 99 3.23 7.67 -15.05
N VAL A 100 2.43 7.21 -14.09
CA VAL A 100 2.12 5.78 -13.94
C VAL A 100 1.33 5.36 -15.17
N VAL A 101 2.00 4.71 -16.12
CA VAL A 101 1.37 4.21 -17.36
C VAL A 101 0.59 2.92 -17.09
N ASN A 102 1.01 2.15 -16.08
CA ASN A 102 0.39 0.88 -15.71
C ASN A 102 0.36 0.67 -14.19
N GLU A 103 -0.82 0.85 -13.60
CA GLU A 103 -1.05 0.78 -12.16
C GLU A 103 -0.78 -0.63 -11.61
N LYS A 104 -1.28 -1.68 -12.26
CA LYS A 104 -1.08 -3.07 -11.80
C LYS A 104 0.39 -3.46 -11.78
N TYR A 105 1.15 -3.10 -12.81
CA TYR A 105 2.60 -3.37 -12.83
C TYR A 105 3.32 -2.66 -11.68
N GLU A 106 3.03 -1.38 -11.47
CA GLU A 106 3.67 -0.59 -10.42
C GLU A 106 3.35 -1.10 -9.02
N LEU A 107 2.08 -1.48 -8.76
CA LEU A 107 1.72 -2.04 -7.47
C LEU A 107 2.35 -3.42 -7.30
N ARG A 108 2.31 -4.30 -8.31
CA ARG A 108 2.97 -5.62 -8.23
C ARG A 108 4.46 -5.49 -7.92
N SER A 109 5.15 -4.54 -8.55
CA SER A 109 6.57 -4.27 -8.28
C SER A 109 6.79 -3.80 -6.83
N LEU A 110 5.91 -2.96 -6.28
CA LEU A 110 5.95 -2.60 -4.86
C LEU A 110 5.74 -3.82 -3.97
N LEU A 111 4.72 -4.64 -4.26
CA LEU A 111 4.42 -5.85 -3.49
C LEU A 111 5.61 -6.81 -3.47
N TYR A 112 6.33 -6.97 -4.58
CA TYR A 112 7.58 -7.73 -4.62
C TYR A 112 8.65 -7.13 -3.70
N ARG A 113 8.86 -5.80 -3.77
CA ARG A 113 9.85 -5.11 -2.93
C ARG A 113 9.58 -5.23 -1.45
N ILE A 114 8.33 -5.22 -1.00
CA ILE A 114 7.98 -5.34 0.42
C ILE A 114 7.88 -6.80 0.90
N GLY A 115 8.00 -7.78 0.00
CA GLY A 115 8.01 -9.21 0.33
C GLY A 115 6.64 -9.89 0.30
N LEU A 116 5.68 -9.37 -0.47
CA LEU A 116 4.37 -9.98 -0.74
C LEU A 116 4.34 -10.81 -2.03
N SER A 117 5.48 -11.39 -2.45
CA SER A 117 5.58 -12.20 -3.66
C SER A 117 5.34 -13.71 -3.46
N GLY A 118 5.34 -14.18 -2.21
CA GLY A 118 5.17 -15.61 -1.88
C GLY A 118 3.82 -16.19 -2.29
N LYS A 119 3.71 -17.52 -2.35
CA LYS A 119 2.46 -18.20 -2.74
C LYS A 119 1.36 -18.00 -1.69
N GLU A 120 1.75 -17.91 -0.43
CA GLU A 120 0.90 -17.61 0.72
C GLU A 120 0.19 -16.25 0.58
N HIS A 121 0.81 -15.30 -0.09
CA HIS A 121 0.30 -13.95 -0.30
C HIS A 121 -0.53 -13.80 -1.60
N LYS A 122 -0.89 -14.91 -2.25
CA LYS A 122 -1.56 -14.88 -3.57
C LYS A 122 -2.90 -14.16 -3.53
N GLU A 123 -3.75 -14.47 -2.57
CA GLU A 123 -5.08 -13.83 -2.46
C GLU A 123 -4.96 -12.36 -2.06
N VAL A 124 -4.01 -12.02 -1.18
CA VAL A 124 -3.70 -10.63 -0.84
C VAL A 124 -3.31 -9.82 -2.08
N ARG A 125 -2.42 -10.34 -2.92
CA ARG A 125 -2.07 -9.68 -4.19
C ARG A 125 -3.27 -9.52 -5.11
N LYS A 126 -4.12 -10.54 -5.21
CA LYS A 126 -5.31 -10.51 -6.07
C LYS A 126 -6.27 -9.40 -5.63
N ILE A 127 -6.53 -9.29 -4.32
CA ILE A 127 -7.40 -8.25 -3.75
C ILE A 127 -6.83 -6.85 -4.01
N LEU A 128 -5.54 -6.64 -3.72
CA LEU A 128 -4.90 -5.33 -3.87
C LEU A 128 -4.77 -4.87 -5.35
N LEU A 129 -4.65 -5.81 -6.29
CA LEU A 129 -4.51 -5.51 -7.72
C LEU A 129 -5.86 -5.39 -8.46
N ALA A 130 -6.95 -5.92 -7.90
CA ALA A 130 -8.28 -5.92 -8.51
C ALA A 130 -8.81 -4.52 -8.90
N PRO A 131 -8.70 -3.47 -8.06
CA PRO A 131 -9.23 -2.14 -8.41
C PRO A 131 -8.36 -1.34 -9.39
N LEU A 132 -7.19 -1.87 -9.76
CA LEU A 132 -6.21 -1.16 -10.58
C LEU A 132 -6.37 -1.46 -12.08
N SER A 133 -5.95 -0.52 -12.92
CA SER A 133 -5.96 -0.66 -14.38
C SER A 133 -4.62 -1.15 -14.93
N GLY A 134 -4.65 -1.64 -16.17
CA GLY A 134 -3.46 -2.12 -16.88
C GLY A 134 -3.14 -3.60 -16.66
N ASP A 135 -1.92 -3.96 -16.99
CA ASP A 135 -1.40 -5.33 -16.99
C ASP A 135 -0.38 -5.54 -15.87
N SER A 136 -0.39 -6.70 -15.22
CA SER A 136 0.56 -6.95 -14.12
C SER A 136 1.95 -7.39 -14.60
N ALA A 137 2.05 -8.00 -15.78
CA ALA A 137 3.29 -8.56 -16.32
C ALA A 137 4.17 -7.49 -16.99
N TRP A 138 3.58 -6.56 -17.74
CA TRP A 138 4.33 -5.62 -18.59
C TRP A 138 4.18 -4.16 -18.16
N LYS A 139 5.29 -3.43 -18.02
CA LYS A 139 5.27 -1.98 -17.70
C LYS A 139 4.60 -1.16 -18.81
N THR A 140 4.92 -1.50 -20.06
CA THR A 140 4.25 -1.03 -21.26
C THR A 140 3.76 -2.28 -21.98
N PRO A 141 2.45 -2.46 -22.19
CA PRO A 141 1.96 -3.64 -22.89
C PRO A 141 2.53 -3.65 -24.32
N PRO A 142 2.91 -4.84 -24.84
CA PRO A 142 3.34 -4.96 -26.23
C PRO A 142 2.23 -4.47 -27.17
N GLN A 143 2.60 -3.69 -28.19
CA GLN A 143 1.67 -3.28 -29.25
C GLN A 143 1.23 -4.55 -29.99
N VAL A 144 -0.03 -4.92 -29.88
CA VAL A 144 -0.60 -5.98 -30.73
C VAL A 144 -0.70 -5.37 -32.13
N ASN A 145 0.18 -5.78 -33.04
CA ASN A 145 0.07 -5.38 -34.44
C ASN A 145 -1.14 -6.10 -35.06
N THR A 146 -2.30 -5.44 -35.04
CA THR A 146 -3.50 -5.88 -35.74
C THR A 146 -3.35 -5.62 -37.24
N ASN A 147 -2.41 -6.32 -37.90
CA ASN A 147 -2.26 -6.35 -39.36
C ASN A 147 -2.38 -7.80 -39.84
N GLN A 148 -3.50 -8.45 -39.56
CA GLN A 148 -3.85 -9.77 -40.09
C GLN A 148 -5.37 -9.85 -40.29
N GLU A 149 -5.96 -8.98 -41.11
CA GLU A 149 -7.19 -9.29 -41.85
C GLU A 149 -7.10 -8.63 -43.24
N MET A 150 -6.53 -9.38 -44.18
CA MET A 150 -6.78 -9.34 -45.62
C MET A 150 -6.75 -10.78 -46.12
#